data_AF-A0A7J8F7H5-F1
#
_entry.id   AF-A0A7J8F7H5-F1
#
_cell.length_a   1.000
_cell.length_b   1.000
_cell.length_c   1.000
_cell.angle_alpha   90.00
_cell.angle_beta   90.00
_cell.angle_gamma   90.00
#
_symmetry.space_group_name_H-M   'P 1'
#
loop_
_entity.id
_entity.type
_entity.pdbx_description
1 polymer ?
#
loop_
_entity_poly.entity_id
_entity_poly.type
_entity_poly.pdbx_seq_one_letter_code
_entity_poly.pdbx_strand_id
1 'polypeptide(L)'
;MESNQKNSFQEIPKLNEELLSKQKQLEKIEFGELGLNKVWINITEMNKQISVLNSAVNHLKANVKSASDLISLPATVEGLQKSVASIGNTLNSVHLAVEAIQKTVDEHKKAMELLLQNDPNQQSLKETSGSNQIIPSPSAPSELDKKTHSENMKQIGDRAATLKRESLHQVTSRTDAVKTQSMKEEDSSDSQVSKLREKLQLISALTNKPESNRPPETTHEEQVQSFTSKPSALSEVPQSLGDHIEKTAQRRPISLPGISSIKDLQDLFHETGRNMDGKLTYQEIWNSLGSAMPAPESLREFDANGDGKYSFLELRVAVGV
;
A
#
# COMPACT_ATOMS: atom_id res chain seq x y z
N MET A 1 -46.35 -74.54 28.77
CA MET A 1 -45.99 -73.49 27.79
C MET A 1 -46.62 -72.13 28.08
N GLU A 2 -47.48 -71.96 29.10
CA GLU A 2 -48.22 -70.70 29.37
C GLU A 2 -47.51 -69.66 30.26
N SER A 3 -46.35 -69.97 30.85
CA SER A 3 -45.63 -69.06 31.76
C SER A 3 -44.90 -67.92 31.03
N ASN A 4 -44.43 -68.14 29.79
CA ASN A 4 -43.70 -67.13 29.02
C ASN A 4 -44.62 -66.04 28.44
N GLN A 5 -45.91 -66.33 28.25
CA GLN A 5 -46.85 -65.37 27.68
C GLN A 5 -47.31 -64.32 28.72
N LYS A 6 -47.40 -64.71 30.01
CA LYS A 6 -47.79 -63.78 31.10
C LYS A 6 -46.70 -62.77 31.47
N ASN A 7 -45.41 -63.14 31.36
CA ASN A 7 -44.31 -62.20 31.57
C ASN A 7 -44.26 -61.10 30.49
N SER A 8 -44.56 -61.47 29.23
CA SER A 8 -44.55 -60.53 28.10
C SER A 8 -45.58 -59.39 28.27
N PHE A 9 -46.75 -59.66 28.83
CA PHE A 9 -47.79 -58.65 29.06
C PHE A 9 -47.39 -57.57 30.10
N GLN A 10 -46.45 -57.87 31.00
CA GLN A 10 -45.99 -56.90 32.00
C GLN A 10 -44.66 -56.24 31.62
N GLU A 11 -43.86 -56.84 30.74
CA GLU A 11 -42.63 -56.25 30.19
C GLU A 11 -42.91 -55.17 29.14
N ILE A 12 -43.89 -55.36 28.25
CA ILE A 12 -44.17 -54.40 27.17
C ILE A 12 -44.51 -52.99 27.72
N PRO A 13 -45.38 -52.84 28.74
CA PRO A 13 -45.65 -51.53 29.34
C PRO A 13 -44.41 -50.90 30.01
N LYS A 14 -43.56 -51.71 30.66
CA LYS A 14 -42.33 -51.23 31.30
C LYS A 14 -41.30 -50.73 30.28
N LEU A 15 -41.13 -51.47 29.18
CA LEU A 15 -40.25 -51.04 28.08
C LEU A 15 -40.73 -49.73 27.46
N ASN A 16 -42.04 -49.55 27.32
CA ASN A 16 -42.61 -48.31 26.81
C ASN A 16 -42.38 -47.13 27.77
N GLU A 17 -42.50 -47.35 29.08
CA GLU A 17 -42.19 -46.32 30.08
C GLU A 17 -40.69 -45.97 30.08
N GLU A 18 -39.81 -46.98 29.96
CA GLU A 18 -38.38 -46.74 29.84
C GLU A 18 -38.04 -45.98 28.55
N LEU A 19 -38.64 -46.35 27.41
CA LEU A 19 -38.46 -45.65 26.13
C LEU A 19 -38.89 -44.19 26.24
N LEU A 20 -40.04 -43.92 26.85
CA LEU A 20 -40.53 -42.56 27.06
C LEU A 20 -39.59 -41.74 27.96
N SER A 21 -39.02 -42.38 28.99
CA SER A 21 -38.03 -41.74 29.86
C SER A 21 -36.74 -41.39 29.11
N LYS A 22 -36.25 -42.30 28.25
CA LYS A 22 -35.07 -42.09 27.41
C LYS A 22 -35.32 -40.99 26.38
N GLN A 23 -36.51 -40.96 25.78
CA GLN A 23 -36.91 -39.89 24.84
C GLN A 23 -36.87 -38.52 25.51
N LYS A 24 -37.41 -38.39 26.73
CA LYS A 24 -37.37 -37.14 27.50
C LYS A 24 -35.95 -36.73 27.90
N GLN A 25 -35.07 -37.69 28.19
CA GLN A 25 -33.66 -37.40 28.45
C GLN A 25 -32.95 -36.89 27.19
N LEU A 26 -33.23 -37.49 26.02
CA LEU A 26 -32.68 -37.04 24.74
C LEU A 26 -33.14 -35.61 24.41
N GLU A 27 -34.42 -35.31 24.60
CA GLU A 27 -34.95 -33.97 24.39
C GLU A 27 -34.29 -32.93 25.32
N LYS A 28 -34.01 -33.31 26.58
CA LYS A 28 -33.25 -32.46 27.50
C LYS A 28 -31.80 -32.26 27.08
N ILE A 29 -31.15 -33.27 26.48
CA ILE A 29 -29.79 -33.16 25.96
C ILE A 29 -29.76 -32.31 24.69
N GLU A 30 -30.80 -32.38 23.85
CA GLU A 30 -30.86 -31.64 22.59
C GLU A 30 -31.22 -30.17 22.81
N PHE A 31 -32.27 -29.92 23.60
CA PHE A 31 -32.89 -28.59 23.75
C PHE A 31 -32.85 -28.01 25.16
N GLY A 32 -32.33 -28.74 26.15
CA GLY A 32 -32.23 -28.22 27.51
C GLY A 32 -31.31 -27.01 27.62
N GLU A 33 -31.36 -26.32 28.77
CA GLU A 33 -30.52 -25.14 29.03
C GLU A 33 -29.01 -25.40 28.94
N LEU A 34 -28.59 -26.65 29.15
CA LEU A 34 -27.22 -27.15 28.96
C LEU A 34 -27.12 -28.09 27.74
N GLY A 35 -28.13 -28.09 26.89
CA GLY A 35 -28.25 -28.97 25.74
C GLY A 35 -27.35 -28.55 24.59
N LEU A 36 -27.20 -29.45 23.63
CA LEU A 36 -26.33 -29.31 22.47
C LEU A 36 -26.66 -28.04 21.67
N ASN A 37 -27.93 -27.68 21.52
CA ASN A 37 -28.32 -26.45 20.84
C ASN A 37 -27.75 -25.19 21.51
N LYS A 38 -27.80 -25.12 22.85
CA LYS A 38 -27.24 -23.97 23.59
C LYS A 38 -25.72 -23.91 23.48
N VAL A 39 -25.05 -25.05 23.58
CA VAL A 39 -23.60 -25.16 23.38
C VAL A 39 -23.22 -24.69 21.98
N TRP A 40 -23.97 -25.10 20.96
CA TRP A 40 -23.73 -24.70 19.57
C TRP A 40 -23.88 -23.19 19.35
N ILE A 41 -24.94 -22.58 19.90
CA ILE A 41 -25.14 -21.13 19.87
C ILE A 41 -23.96 -20.41 20.55
N ASN A 42 -23.53 -20.88 21.73
CA ASN A 42 -22.41 -20.27 22.45
C ASN A 42 -21.09 -20.40 21.66
N ILE A 43 -20.82 -21.55 21.05
CA ILE A 43 -19.63 -21.76 20.20
C ILE A 43 -19.67 -20.81 18.99
N THR A 44 -20.83 -20.67 18.35
CA THR A 44 -21.01 -19.77 17.20
C THR A 44 -20.75 -18.32 17.60
N GLU A 45 -21.28 -17.89 18.75
CA GLU A 45 -21.05 -16.54 19.26
C GLU A 45 -19.57 -16.30 19.65
N MET A 46 -18.93 -17.28 20.30
CA MET A 46 -17.49 -17.19 20.59
C MET A 46 -16.65 -17.07 19.32
N ASN A 47 -16.98 -17.81 18.26
CA ASN A 47 -16.29 -17.70 16.97
C ASN A 47 -16.47 -16.32 16.32
N LYS A 48 -17.66 -15.73 16.44
CA LYS A 48 -17.92 -14.35 16.00
C LYS A 48 -17.05 -13.36 16.79
N GLN A 49 -16.95 -13.52 18.11
CA GLN A 49 -16.08 -12.67 18.95
C GLN A 49 -14.60 -12.82 18.59
N ILE A 50 -14.13 -14.04 18.33
CA ILE A 50 -12.76 -14.30 17.86
C ILE A 50 -12.50 -13.57 16.53
N SER A 51 -13.48 -13.56 15.62
CA SER A 51 -13.35 -12.86 14.34
C SER A 51 -13.23 -11.33 14.52
N VAL A 52 -14.05 -10.74 15.39
CA VAL A 52 -13.95 -9.31 15.75
C VAL A 52 -12.60 -9.01 16.39
N LEU A 53 -12.14 -9.87 17.31
CA LEU A 53 -10.84 -9.71 17.96
C LEU A 53 -9.68 -9.76 16.94
N ASN A 54 -9.72 -10.69 15.98
CA ASN A 54 -8.71 -10.79 14.93
C ASN A 54 -8.66 -9.52 14.06
N SER A 55 -9.82 -8.96 13.72
CA SER A 55 -9.90 -7.67 13.02
C SER A 55 -9.28 -6.53 13.84
N ALA A 56 -9.58 -6.45 15.14
CA ALA A 56 -9.01 -5.43 16.02
C ALA A 56 -7.48 -5.55 16.15
N VAL A 57 -6.96 -6.78 16.27
CA VAL A 57 -5.51 -7.05 16.30
C VAL A 57 -4.84 -6.61 15.00
N ASN A 58 -5.44 -6.92 13.84
CA ASN A 58 -4.90 -6.49 12.55
C ASN A 58 -4.88 -4.96 12.41
N HIS A 59 -5.93 -4.28 12.87
CA HIS A 59 -5.98 -2.82 12.87
C HIS A 59 -4.90 -2.22 13.78
N LEU A 60 -4.72 -2.76 15.00
CA LEU A 60 -3.65 -2.34 15.91
C LEU A 60 -2.26 -2.57 15.30
N LYS A 61 -2.05 -3.71 14.63
CA LYS A 61 -0.79 -4.01 13.92
C LYS A 61 -0.50 -2.98 12.82
N ALA A 62 -1.51 -2.59 12.04
CA ALA A 62 -1.37 -1.55 11.02
C ALA A 62 -1.05 -0.17 11.63
N ASN A 63 -1.69 0.17 12.75
CA ASN A 63 -1.43 1.40 13.49
C ASN A 63 0.00 1.43 14.07
N VAL A 64 0.48 0.34 14.65
CA VAL A 64 1.86 0.25 15.17
C VAL A 64 2.88 0.40 14.05
N LYS A 65 2.62 -0.22 12.87
CA LYS A 65 3.49 -0.05 11.70
C LYS A 65 3.53 1.41 11.24
N SER A 66 2.38 2.07 11.18
CA SER A 66 2.29 3.49 10.80
C SER A 66 2.96 4.41 11.85
N ALA A 67 2.87 4.07 13.13
CA ALA A 67 3.57 4.78 14.20
C ALA A 67 5.09 4.59 14.10
N SER A 68 5.58 3.43 13.64
CA SER A 68 7.01 3.23 13.39
C SER A 68 7.56 4.19 12.34
N ASP A 69 6.78 4.53 11.31
CA ASP A 69 7.19 5.51 10.31
C ASP A 69 7.37 6.91 10.96
N LEU A 70 6.54 7.26 11.95
CA LEU A 70 6.69 8.50 12.74
C LEU A 70 7.98 8.50 13.57
N ILE A 71 8.44 7.33 14.04
CA ILE A 71 9.71 7.21 14.78
C ILE A 71 10.92 7.49 13.85
N SER A 72 10.80 7.19 12.56
CA SER A 72 11.84 7.47 11.56
C SER A 72 11.85 8.93 11.09
N LEU A 73 10.79 9.69 11.36
CA LEU A 73 10.63 11.06 10.90
C LEU A 73 11.75 12.00 11.37
N PRO A 74 12.24 11.97 12.62
CA PRO A 74 13.38 12.78 13.06
C PRO A 74 14.64 12.57 12.21
N ALA A 75 14.94 11.33 11.79
CA ALA A 75 16.09 11.04 10.95
C ALA A 75 15.93 11.63 9.54
N THR A 76 14.71 11.56 8.98
CA THR A 76 14.41 12.22 7.69
C THR A 76 14.49 13.75 7.78
N VAL A 77 14.04 14.33 8.89
CA VAL A 77 14.15 15.77 9.15
C VAL A 77 15.61 16.19 9.31
N GLU A 78 16.43 15.40 10.00
CA GLU A 78 17.87 15.67 10.13
C GLU A 78 18.57 15.63 8.75
N GLY A 79 18.25 14.65 7.92
CA GLY A 79 18.76 14.57 6.54
C GLY A 79 18.37 15.80 5.72
N LEU A 80 17.11 16.24 5.82
CA LEU A 80 16.63 17.44 5.14
C LEU A 80 17.31 18.71 5.67
N GLN A 81 17.51 18.84 6.98
CA GLN A 81 18.22 19.97 7.59
C GLN A 81 19.65 20.07 7.06
N LYS A 82 20.37 18.95 6.96
CA LYS A 82 21.73 18.91 6.36
C LYS A 82 21.72 19.33 4.89
N SER A 83 20.73 18.87 4.12
CA SER A 83 20.57 19.26 2.72
C SER A 83 20.29 20.76 2.58
N VAL A 84 19.40 21.32 3.41
CA VAL A 84 19.08 22.75 3.41
C VAL A 84 20.29 23.59 3.79
N ALA A 85 21.08 23.17 4.78
CA ALA A 85 22.33 23.86 5.15
C ALA A 85 23.35 23.83 3.99
N SER A 86 23.49 22.71 3.29
CA SER A 86 24.37 22.59 2.12
C SER A 86 23.93 23.50 0.96
N ILE A 87 22.62 23.56 0.69
CA ILE A 87 22.05 24.47 -0.30
C ILE A 87 22.31 25.93 0.10
N GLY A 88 22.12 26.28 1.38
CA GLY A 88 22.42 27.60 1.91
C GLY A 88 23.89 28.01 1.70
N ASN A 89 24.83 27.11 1.97
CA ASN A 89 26.26 27.36 1.73
C ASN A 89 26.59 27.55 0.25
N THR A 90 25.96 26.75 -0.62
CA THR A 90 26.13 26.87 -2.08
C THR A 90 25.57 28.20 -2.57
N LEU A 91 24.39 28.59 -2.10
CA LEU A 91 23.76 29.87 -2.43
C LEU A 91 24.61 31.06 -1.99
N ASN A 92 25.17 31.01 -0.77
CA ASN A 92 26.06 32.05 -0.27
C ASN A 92 27.34 32.15 -1.12
N SER A 93 27.89 31.02 -1.56
CA SER A 93 29.07 31.01 -2.43
C SER A 93 28.77 31.62 -3.80
N VAL A 94 27.60 31.30 -4.38
CA VAL A 94 27.14 31.92 -5.63
C VAL A 94 26.92 33.42 -5.45
N HIS A 95 26.32 33.85 -4.33
CA HIS A 95 26.13 35.26 -4.03
C HIS A 95 27.45 36.04 -4.00
N LEU A 96 28.45 35.54 -3.28
CA LEU A 96 29.79 36.14 -3.23
C LEU A 96 30.46 36.18 -4.62
N ALA A 97 30.30 35.14 -5.42
CA ALA A 97 30.83 35.11 -6.79
C ALA A 97 30.17 36.17 -7.68
N VAL A 98 28.84 36.35 -7.57
CA VAL A 98 28.10 37.39 -8.29
C VAL A 98 28.53 38.78 -7.86
N GLU A 99 28.72 39.01 -6.55
CA GLU A 99 29.20 40.30 -6.04
C GLU A 99 30.60 40.63 -6.57
N ALA A 100 31.50 39.65 -6.59
CA ALA A 100 32.82 39.81 -7.18
C ALA A 100 32.75 40.15 -8.69
N ILE A 101 31.91 39.45 -9.45
CA ILE A 101 31.67 39.74 -10.88
C ILE A 101 31.14 41.16 -11.05
N GLN A 102 30.13 41.55 -10.26
CA GLN A 102 29.54 42.88 -10.34
C GLN A 102 30.58 43.98 -10.11
N LYS A 103 31.44 43.81 -9.11
CA LYS A 103 32.54 44.73 -8.83
C LYS A 103 33.50 44.85 -10.03
N THR A 104 33.89 43.72 -10.62
CA THR A 104 34.79 43.73 -11.79
C THR A 104 34.15 44.38 -13.02
N VAL A 105 32.84 44.22 -13.19
CA VAL A 105 32.07 44.88 -14.27
C VAL A 105 32.04 46.39 -14.07
N ASP A 106 31.83 46.86 -12.84
CA ASP A 106 31.81 48.29 -12.52
C ASP A 106 33.19 48.94 -12.67
N GLU A 107 34.25 48.25 -12.27
CA GLU A 107 35.63 48.69 -12.48
C GLU A 107 35.97 48.78 -13.98
N HIS A 108 35.60 47.76 -14.77
CA HIS A 108 35.80 47.76 -16.22
C HIS A 108 35.01 48.88 -16.90
N LYS A 109 33.76 49.12 -16.48
CA LYS A 109 32.92 50.22 -16.99
C LYS A 109 33.60 51.58 -16.75
N LYS A 110 34.12 51.82 -15.54
CA LYS A 110 34.85 53.06 -15.21
C LYS A 110 36.14 53.20 -16.03
N ALA A 111 36.92 52.13 -16.17
CA ALA A 111 38.15 52.16 -16.97
C ALA A 111 37.87 52.49 -18.44
N MET A 112 36.81 51.93 -19.01
CA MET A 112 36.35 52.23 -20.36
C MET A 112 35.92 53.69 -20.51
N GLU A 113 35.19 54.25 -19.53
CA GLU A 113 34.80 55.67 -19.54
C GLU A 113 36.01 56.61 -19.43
N LEU A 114 37.01 56.26 -18.62
CA LEU A 114 38.30 56.97 -18.54
C LEU A 114 39.06 56.92 -19.87
N LEU A 115 39.08 55.78 -20.56
CA LEU A 115 39.69 55.66 -21.89
C LEU A 115 38.97 56.52 -22.94
N LEU A 116 37.63 56.61 -22.88
CA LEU A 116 36.87 57.49 -23.75
C LEU A 116 37.08 58.99 -23.45
N GLN A 117 37.39 59.36 -22.19
CA GLN A 117 37.65 60.76 -21.80
C GLN A 117 39.09 61.21 -22.02
N ASN A 118 40.07 60.30 -22.04
CA ASN A 118 41.49 60.61 -22.23
C ASN A 118 41.93 60.74 -23.69
N ASP A 119 41.00 60.93 -24.64
CA ASP A 119 41.32 61.21 -26.03
C ASP A 119 41.13 62.71 -26.37
N PRO A 120 42.10 63.59 -26.07
CA PRO A 120 42.09 64.95 -26.58
C PRO A 120 42.79 65.01 -27.95
N ASN A 121 41.97 65.18 -29.00
CA ASN A 121 42.29 65.76 -30.31
C ASN A 121 43.31 65.05 -31.23
N GLN A 122 42.78 64.45 -32.31
CA GLN A 122 43.25 64.80 -33.67
C GLN A 122 42.06 64.91 -34.64
N GLN A 123 41.44 66.09 -34.67
CA GLN A 123 40.68 66.56 -35.83
C GLN A 123 41.17 67.96 -36.23
N SER A 124 42.45 68.03 -36.61
CA SER A 124 43.00 69.12 -37.42
C SER A 124 43.67 68.48 -38.63
N LEU A 125 42.86 68.10 -39.61
CA LEU A 125 43.36 67.64 -40.89
C LEU A 125 43.74 68.87 -41.72
N LYS A 126 44.96 69.34 -41.51
CA LYS A 126 45.62 70.26 -42.43
C LYS A 126 46.13 69.41 -43.58
N GLU A 127 45.51 69.57 -44.74
CA GLU A 127 45.94 68.97 -46.00
C GLU A 127 47.43 69.27 -46.25
N THR A 128 48.25 68.23 -46.37
CA THR A 128 49.54 68.34 -47.05
C THR A 128 49.69 67.20 -48.05
N SER A 129 49.71 67.63 -49.30
CA SER A 129 50.06 66.91 -50.52
C SER A 129 51.28 66.01 -50.36
N GLY A 130 51.26 64.88 -51.07
CA GLY A 130 52.09 63.71 -50.82
C GLY A 130 53.51 63.72 -51.40
N SER A 131 54.24 62.66 -51.06
CA SER A 131 55.21 61.99 -51.94
C SER A 131 55.62 60.66 -51.31
N ASN A 132 55.73 59.63 -52.14
CA ASN A 132 55.98 58.24 -51.79
C ASN A 132 57.49 57.89 -51.70
N GLN A 133 57.76 56.76 -51.04
CA GLN A 133 58.80 55.73 -51.28
C GLN A 133 60.05 55.61 -50.36
N ILE A 134 60.00 54.54 -49.52
CA ILE A 134 60.95 53.39 -49.39
C ILE A 134 62.42 53.61 -48.92
N ILE A 135 62.65 53.34 -47.61
CA ILE A 135 63.73 52.67 -46.77
C ILE A 135 65.22 52.60 -47.21
N PRO A 136 66.26 52.52 -46.31
CA PRO A 136 66.49 51.41 -45.32
C PRO A 136 67.14 51.72 -43.93
N SER A 137 66.76 50.93 -42.89
CA SER A 137 67.48 50.49 -41.63
C SER A 137 68.05 51.51 -40.60
N PRO A 138 68.08 51.24 -39.26
CA PRO A 138 69.09 50.37 -38.61
C PRO A 138 68.69 49.63 -37.29
N SER A 139 69.64 48.83 -36.79
CA SER A 139 69.65 47.95 -35.61
C SER A 139 69.36 48.59 -34.22
N ALA A 140 68.66 47.81 -33.38
CA ALA A 140 68.69 47.56 -31.90
C ALA A 140 69.31 48.57 -30.89
N PRO A 141 69.06 48.40 -29.57
CA PRO A 141 67.82 48.16 -28.81
C PRO A 141 67.64 49.20 -27.66
N SER A 142 66.43 49.37 -27.13
CA SER A 142 66.24 50.04 -25.83
C SER A 142 65.08 49.45 -25.04
N GLU A 143 65.43 48.93 -23.86
CA GLU A 143 64.56 48.50 -22.76
C GLU A 143 63.67 49.65 -22.30
N LEU A 144 62.37 49.39 -22.16
CA LEU A 144 61.55 50.00 -21.11
C LEU A 144 60.34 49.11 -20.77
N ASP A 145 60.06 49.07 -19.47
CA ASP A 145 59.31 48.09 -18.68
C ASP A 145 57.95 47.59 -19.18
N LYS A 146 57.82 46.26 -19.21
CA LYS A 146 56.55 45.50 -19.19
C LYS A 146 56.56 44.52 -18.01
N LYS A 147 56.50 45.01 -16.76
CA LYS A 147 56.59 44.13 -15.58
C LYS A 147 55.36 44.06 -14.67
N THR A 148 54.26 44.78 -14.93
CA THR A 148 53.15 44.81 -13.92
C THR A 148 51.86 44.08 -14.33
N HIS A 149 51.70 43.63 -15.58
CA HIS A 149 50.43 43.03 -16.03
C HIS A 149 50.43 41.50 -16.17
N SER A 150 51.57 40.82 -16.03
CA SER A 150 51.64 39.35 -16.20
C SER A 150 51.49 38.54 -14.90
N GLU A 151 51.68 39.16 -13.73
CA GLU A 151 51.67 38.45 -12.45
C GLU A 151 50.24 38.14 -11.95
N ASN A 152 49.27 39.04 -12.18
CA ASN A 152 47.86 38.81 -11.77
C ASN A 152 47.16 37.69 -12.56
N MET A 153 47.54 37.46 -13.82
CA MET A 153 46.95 36.38 -14.64
C MET A 153 47.50 34.99 -14.27
N LYS A 154 48.74 34.90 -13.79
CA LYS A 154 49.30 33.63 -13.30
C LYS A 154 48.70 33.23 -11.95
N GLN A 155 48.48 34.19 -11.06
CA GLN A 155 47.93 33.92 -9.72
C GLN A 155 46.48 33.41 -9.74
N ILE A 156 45.68 33.81 -10.73
CA ILE A 156 44.31 33.30 -10.94
C ILE A 156 44.31 31.88 -11.53
N GLY A 157 45.25 31.57 -12.43
CA GLY A 157 45.41 30.22 -12.99
C GLY A 157 45.80 29.19 -11.92
N ASP A 158 46.72 29.54 -11.04
CA ASP A 158 47.19 28.64 -9.99
C ASP A 158 46.14 28.41 -8.89
N ARG A 159 45.32 29.42 -8.58
CA ARG A 159 44.24 29.35 -7.58
C ARG A 159 43.00 28.59 -8.09
N ALA A 160 42.76 28.58 -9.40
CA ALA A 160 41.74 27.74 -10.03
C ALA A 160 42.18 26.26 -10.14
N ALA A 161 43.48 26.01 -10.37
CA ALA A 161 44.05 24.68 -10.43
C ALA A 161 44.10 23.99 -9.05
N THR A 162 44.34 24.73 -7.96
CA THR A 162 44.28 24.19 -6.59
C THR A 162 42.86 23.84 -6.16
N LEU A 163 41.85 24.65 -6.50
CA LEU A 163 40.44 24.35 -6.23
C LEU A 163 39.93 23.10 -6.98
N LYS A 164 40.35 22.88 -8.23
CA LYS A 164 40.02 21.64 -8.96
C LYS A 164 40.71 20.41 -8.38
N ARG A 165 41.95 20.53 -7.90
CA ARG A 165 42.70 19.41 -7.30
C ARG A 165 42.16 19.03 -5.92
N GLU A 166 41.77 20.00 -5.10
CA GLU A 166 41.17 19.77 -3.77
C GLU A 166 39.75 19.17 -3.88
N SER A 167 38.96 19.61 -4.87
CA SER A 167 37.65 19.01 -5.19
C SER A 167 37.78 17.56 -5.67
N LEU A 168 38.80 17.22 -6.47
CA LEU A 168 38.97 15.86 -7.00
C LEU A 168 39.45 14.86 -5.94
N HIS A 169 40.34 15.26 -5.02
CA HIS A 169 40.85 14.37 -3.95
C HIS A 169 39.81 14.10 -2.84
N GLN A 170 38.88 15.02 -2.60
CA GLN A 170 37.77 14.78 -1.67
C GLN A 170 36.70 13.83 -2.25
N VAL A 171 36.55 13.80 -3.59
CA VAL A 171 35.61 12.91 -4.28
C VAL A 171 36.15 11.48 -4.39
N THR A 172 37.45 11.28 -4.62
CA THR A 172 38.02 9.92 -4.71
C THR A 172 38.08 9.17 -3.38
N SER A 173 38.13 9.86 -2.24
CA SER A 173 38.21 9.22 -0.91
C SER A 173 36.89 8.62 -0.42
N ARG A 174 35.79 8.78 -1.18
CA ARG A 174 34.45 8.25 -0.84
C ARG A 174 33.94 7.17 -1.78
N THR A 175 34.61 6.91 -2.91
CA THR A 175 34.10 5.99 -3.94
C THR A 175 34.52 4.53 -3.79
N ASP A 176 35.51 4.20 -2.95
CA ASP A 176 35.98 2.82 -2.78
C ASP A 176 35.36 2.08 -1.57
N ALA A 177 34.51 2.74 -0.79
CA ALA A 177 33.92 2.15 0.43
C ALA A 177 32.52 1.54 0.24
N VAL A 178 31.90 1.62 -0.94
CA VAL A 178 30.54 1.09 -1.18
C VAL A 178 30.55 0.14 -2.38
N LYS A 179 31.26 -0.97 -2.22
CA LYS A 179 31.09 -2.16 -3.06
C LYS A 179 30.69 -3.35 -2.19
N THR A 180 29.50 -3.32 -1.60
CA THR A 180 28.74 -4.54 -1.30
C THR A 180 27.25 -4.20 -1.09
N GLN A 181 26.37 -5.07 -1.61
CA GLN A 181 24.91 -5.10 -1.49
C GLN A 181 24.08 -4.30 -2.50
N SER A 182 23.99 -4.91 -3.69
CA SER A 182 22.74 -5.08 -4.42
C SER A 182 21.58 -5.45 -3.48
N MET A 183 20.46 -4.71 -3.53
CA MET A 183 19.09 -5.22 -3.74
C MET A 183 18.02 -4.11 -3.57
N LYS A 184 17.38 -3.78 -4.70
CA LYS A 184 15.96 -3.41 -4.93
C LYS A 184 15.41 -2.02 -4.54
N GLU A 185 14.70 -1.51 -5.56
CA GLU A 185 13.60 -0.55 -5.60
C GLU A 185 13.90 0.94 -5.42
N GLU A 186 14.15 1.54 -6.58
CA GLU A 186 14.06 2.96 -6.90
C GLU A 186 12.63 3.48 -6.68
N ASP A 187 12.31 3.93 -5.46
CA ASP A 187 11.14 4.78 -5.23
C ASP A 187 11.53 6.20 -5.66
N SER A 188 11.38 6.48 -6.95
CA SER A 188 11.64 7.81 -7.52
C SER A 188 10.71 8.84 -6.86
N SER A 189 11.16 10.10 -6.77
CA SER A 189 10.37 11.18 -6.15
C SER A 189 8.98 11.35 -6.78
N ASP A 190 8.81 10.92 -8.03
CA ASP A 190 7.55 10.97 -8.78
C ASP A 190 6.53 9.91 -8.31
N SER A 191 7.01 8.73 -7.88
CA SER A 191 6.19 7.68 -7.24
C SER A 191 5.61 8.17 -5.91
N GLN A 192 6.41 8.89 -5.11
CA GLN A 192 5.98 9.42 -3.83
C GLN A 192 4.91 10.53 -4.00
N VAL A 193 5.08 11.41 -4.99
CA VAL A 193 4.10 12.46 -5.31
C VAL A 193 2.80 11.85 -5.85
N SER A 194 2.87 10.81 -6.68
CA SER A 194 1.68 10.09 -7.17
C SER A 194 0.91 9.40 -6.03
N LYS A 195 1.60 8.71 -5.12
CA LYS A 195 0.97 8.08 -3.94
C LYS A 195 0.28 9.12 -3.03
N LEU A 196 0.87 10.31 -2.88
CA LEU A 196 0.28 11.40 -2.09
C LEU A 196 -0.97 11.99 -2.76
N ARG A 197 -0.92 12.16 -4.10
CA ARG A 197 -2.04 12.66 -4.90
C ARG A 197 -3.22 11.70 -4.89
N GLU A 198 -2.97 10.40 -4.96
CA GLU A 198 -3.99 9.35 -4.86
C GLU A 198 -4.67 9.35 -3.48
N LYS A 199 -3.89 9.46 -2.40
CA LYS A 199 -4.43 9.58 -1.03
C LYS A 199 -5.31 10.83 -0.85
N LEU A 200 -4.93 11.96 -1.43
CA LEU A 200 -5.72 13.19 -1.40
C LEU A 200 -7.05 13.05 -2.16
N GLN A 201 -7.07 12.32 -3.29
CA GLN A 201 -8.31 12.03 -4.02
C GLN A 201 -9.24 11.10 -3.24
N LEU A 202 -8.69 10.14 -2.48
CA LEU A 202 -9.51 9.26 -1.64
C LEU A 202 -10.14 10.03 -0.46
N ILE A 203 -9.40 10.95 0.16
CA ILE A 203 -9.92 11.80 1.24
C ILE A 203 -11.02 12.73 0.71
N SER A 204 -10.84 13.33 -0.48
CA SER A 204 -11.86 14.19 -1.08
C SER A 204 -13.13 13.42 -1.46
N ALA A 205 -13.02 12.14 -1.84
CA ALA A 205 -14.18 11.28 -2.09
C ALA A 205 -14.94 10.91 -0.79
N LEU A 206 -14.22 10.73 0.32
CA LEU A 206 -14.81 10.36 1.61
C LEU A 206 -15.40 11.56 2.38
N THR A 207 -14.91 12.77 2.14
CA THR A 207 -15.36 14.01 2.81
C THR A 207 -16.53 14.72 2.11
N ASN A 208 -16.95 14.26 0.93
CA ASN A 208 -18.12 14.78 0.21
C ASN A 208 -19.36 13.92 0.50
N LYS A 209 -19.94 14.05 1.70
CA LYS A 209 -21.30 13.57 2.00
C LYS A 209 -21.98 14.62 2.87
N PRO A 210 -23.16 15.16 2.50
CA PRO A 210 -23.83 16.15 3.32
C PRO A 210 -24.34 15.50 4.60
N GLU A 211 -24.00 16.10 5.74
CA GLU A 211 -24.57 15.79 7.04
C GLU A 211 -26.10 15.92 6.98
N SER A 212 -26.82 14.81 7.19
CA SER A 212 -28.25 14.83 7.48
C SER A 212 -28.47 14.13 8.81
N ASN A 213 -28.31 14.90 9.89
CA ASN A 213 -28.80 14.58 11.22
C ASN A 213 -29.56 15.80 11.75
N ARG A 214 -30.89 15.79 11.62
CA ARG A 214 -31.78 16.66 12.38
C ARG A 214 -33.04 15.85 12.75
N PRO A 215 -33.32 15.61 14.04
CA PRO A 215 -34.61 15.05 14.47
C PRO A 215 -35.63 16.19 14.61
N PRO A 216 -36.93 15.96 14.34
CA PRO A 216 -37.97 16.81 14.89
C PRO A 216 -38.79 16.08 15.95
N GLU A 217 -38.80 16.67 17.14
CA GLU A 217 -39.83 16.50 18.16
C GLU A 217 -41.15 17.17 17.73
N THR A 218 -42.25 16.47 18.04
CA THR A 218 -43.59 16.93 18.43
C THR A 218 -44.36 17.91 17.52
N THR A 219 -45.56 17.49 17.10
CA THR A 219 -46.85 18.16 17.43
C THR A 219 -47.99 17.18 17.19
N HIS A 220 -48.91 17.13 18.17
CA HIS A 220 -50.13 16.34 18.22
C HIS A 220 -51.19 16.79 17.20
N GLU A 221 -52.02 15.84 16.73
CA GLU A 221 -53.47 15.93 16.47
C GLU A 221 -53.91 14.54 15.96
N GLU A 222 -54.35 13.65 16.84
CA GLU A 222 -55.77 13.42 17.19
C GLU A 222 -56.60 12.87 16.01
N GLN A 223 -56.66 11.54 15.87
CA GLN A 223 -57.92 10.88 15.56
C GLN A 223 -58.00 9.49 16.19
N VAL A 224 -58.90 9.41 17.15
CA VAL A 224 -59.32 8.24 17.90
C VAL A 224 -60.32 7.45 17.07
N GLN A 225 -60.10 6.15 16.86
CA GLN A 225 -61.16 5.15 16.88
C GLN A 225 -60.64 3.83 17.46
N SER A 226 -61.03 3.58 18.71
CA SER A 226 -60.98 2.28 19.36
C SER A 226 -62.13 1.40 18.85
N PHE A 227 -61.93 0.09 18.72
CA PHE A 227 -62.55 -0.94 19.59
C PHE A 227 -62.52 -2.36 18.97
N THR A 228 -62.12 -3.32 19.81
CA THR A 228 -62.58 -4.73 19.94
C THR A 228 -61.95 -5.88 19.12
N SER A 229 -61.09 -6.62 19.84
CA SER A 229 -61.15 -8.07 20.14
C SER A 229 -61.19 -9.18 19.06
N LYS A 230 -60.14 -10.01 19.18
CA LYS A 230 -59.99 -11.49 19.03
C LYS A 230 -59.40 -12.09 17.74
N PRO A 231 -58.58 -13.17 17.87
CA PRO A 231 -57.52 -13.53 16.93
C PRO A 231 -57.96 -14.59 15.92
N SER A 232 -57.35 -14.60 14.73
CA SER A 232 -57.30 -15.77 13.88
C SER A 232 -56.13 -15.72 12.90
N ALA A 233 -55.48 -16.87 12.81
CA ALA A 233 -54.73 -17.42 11.69
C ALA A 233 -53.39 -16.75 11.30
N LEU A 234 -52.34 -17.52 11.62
CA LEU A 234 -51.05 -17.61 10.94
C LEU A 234 -51.10 -17.29 9.42
N SER A 235 -50.19 -16.42 8.97
CA SER A 235 -49.49 -16.51 7.67
C SER A 235 -48.21 -15.70 7.81
N GLU A 236 -47.09 -16.39 8.01
CA GLU A 236 -46.02 -16.60 7.02
C GLU A 236 -44.82 -15.69 7.30
N VAL A 237 -43.91 -16.25 8.10
CA VAL A 237 -42.49 -15.89 8.14
C VAL A 237 -41.92 -16.08 6.72
N PRO A 238 -41.03 -15.20 6.21
CA PRO A 238 -40.37 -15.44 4.94
C PRO A 238 -39.46 -16.66 5.08
N GLN A 239 -39.95 -17.78 4.53
CA GLN A 239 -39.23 -19.02 4.38
C GLN A 239 -38.25 -18.86 3.19
N SER A 240 -37.07 -18.31 3.44
CA SER A 240 -35.98 -18.32 2.45
C SER A 240 -34.62 -18.53 3.11
N LEU A 241 -34.40 -19.71 3.67
CA LEU A 241 -33.05 -20.24 3.89
C LEU A 241 -33.01 -21.78 3.97
N GLY A 242 -33.93 -22.45 3.26
CA GLY A 242 -34.00 -23.92 3.17
C GLY A 242 -33.57 -24.47 1.81
N ASP A 243 -33.73 -23.70 0.73
CA ASP A 243 -33.61 -24.24 -0.64
C ASP A 243 -32.18 -24.33 -1.19
N HIS A 244 -31.18 -23.79 -0.50
CA HIS A 244 -29.82 -23.75 -1.03
C HIS A 244 -28.97 -24.99 -0.70
N ILE A 245 -29.43 -25.86 0.21
CA ILE A 245 -28.74 -27.11 0.56
C ILE A 245 -29.31 -28.29 -0.25
N GLU A 246 -30.59 -28.27 -0.62
CA GLU A 246 -31.16 -29.34 -1.45
C GLU A 246 -30.71 -29.28 -2.91
N LYS A 247 -30.35 -28.08 -3.41
CA LYS A 247 -29.92 -27.91 -4.81
C LYS A 247 -28.48 -28.36 -5.08
N THR A 248 -27.67 -28.59 -4.05
CA THR A 248 -26.29 -29.11 -4.18
C THR A 248 -26.22 -30.62 -4.03
N ALA A 249 -27.17 -31.25 -3.33
CA ALA A 249 -27.22 -32.70 -3.12
C ALA A 249 -27.56 -33.53 -4.38
N GLN A 250 -28.04 -32.90 -5.46
CA GLN A 250 -28.30 -33.56 -6.76
C GLN A 250 -27.14 -33.44 -7.76
N ARG A 251 -26.07 -32.71 -7.45
CA ARG A 251 -24.94 -32.57 -8.39
C ARG A 251 -24.09 -33.82 -8.35
N ARG A 252 -23.73 -34.36 -9.52
CA ARG A 252 -22.86 -35.53 -9.58
C ARG A 252 -21.52 -35.19 -8.93
N PRO A 253 -21.01 -36.03 -8.02
CA PRO A 253 -19.66 -35.86 -7.51
C PRO A 253 -18.67 -35.81 -8.66
N ILE A 254 -17.76 -34.87 -8.62
CA ILE A 254 -16.67 -34.71 -9.56
C ILE A 254 -15.44 -35.41 -8.99
N SER A 255 -14.81 -36.25 -9.81
CA SER A 255 -13.54 -36.86 -9.45
C SER A 255 -12.43 -35.82 -9.55
N LEU A 256 -11.87 -35.42 -8.41
CA LEU A 256 -10.63 -34.64 -8.35
C LEU A 256 -9.43 -35.59 -8.31
N PRO A 257 -8.42 -35.40 -9.18
CA PRO A 257 -7.22 -36.23 -9.19
C PRO A 257 -6.54 -36.29 -7.82
N GLY A 258 -6.26 -37.49 -7.31
CA GLY A 258 -5.54 -37.66 -6.04
C GLY A 258 -6.31 -37.31 -4.77
N ILE A 259 -7.59 -36.90 -4.86
CA ILE A 259 -8.44 -36.64 -3.69
C ILE A 259 -9.50 -37.75 -3.58
N SER A 260 -9.25 -38.71 -2.68
CA SER A 260 -10.14 -39.85 -2.45
C SER A 260 -10.73 -39.86 -1.03
N SER A 261 -10.19 -39.02 -0.16
CA SER A 261 -10.52 -38.95 1.26
C SER A 261 -10.57 -37.51 1.74
N ILE A 262 -11.32 -37.28 2.82
CA ILE A 262 -11.29 -36.01 3.57
C ILE A 262 -9.86 -35.60 3.96
N LYS A 263 -8.98 -36.59 4.21
CA LYS A 263 -7.59 -36.35 4.57
C LYS A 263 -6.79 -35.80 3.38
N ASP A 264 -6.97 -36.36 2.19
CA ASP A 264 -6.30 -35.86 0.97
C ASP A 264 -6.75 -34.43 0.66
N LEU A 265 -8.02 -34.11 0.93
CA LEU A 265 -8.54 -32.76 0.79
C LEU A 265 -7.92 -31.80 1.81
N GLN A 266 -7.70 -32.22 3.05
CA GLN A 266 -7.00 -31.39 4.05
C GLN A 266 -5.55 -31.16 3.64
N ASP A 267 -4.85 -32.20 3.20
CA ASP A 267 -3.46 -32.14 2.74
C ASP A 267 -3.34 -31.15 1.56
N LEU A 268 -4.32 -31.14 0.64
CA LEU A 268 -4.40 -30.15 -0.45
C LEU A 268 -4.46 -28.69 0.04
N PHE A 269 -5.29 -28.39 1.04
CA PHE A 269 -5.39 -27.05 1.60
C PHE A 269 -4.14 -26.65 2.39
N HIS A 270 -3.45 -27.61 3.02
CA HIS A 270 -2.19 -27.35 3.71
C HIS A 270 -1.04 -27.07 2.74
N GLU A 271 -0.95 -27.82 1.64
CA GLU A 271 0.12 -27.67 0.65
C GLU A 271 -0.09 -26.44 -0.25
N THR A 272 -1.35 -26.13 -0.56
CA THR A 272 -1.72 -25.05 -1.49
C THR A 272 -2.05 -23.73 -0.79
N GLY A 273 -2.42 -23.77 0.50
CA GLY A 273 -2.94 -22.64 1.29
C GLY A 273 -1.91 -21.57 1.64
N ARG A 274 -1.30 -20.95 0.64
CA ARG A 274 -0.35 -19.83 0.77
C ARG A 274 -1.03 -18.52 1.18
N ASN A 275 -2.36 -18.47 1.16
CA ASN A 275 -3.14 -17.23 1.10
C ASN A 275 -3.76 -16.82 2.45
N MET A 276 -3.72 -17.69 3.45
CA MET A 276 -4.36 -17.54 4.77
C MET A 276 -5.87 -17.20 4.77
N ASP A 277 -6.54 -17.19 3.61
CA ASP A 277 -7.98 -16.91 3.46
C ASP A 277 -8.84 -18.18 3.56
N GLY A 278 -8.22 -19.37 3.71
CA GLY A 278 -8.91 -20.65 3.86
C GLY A 278 -9.65 -21.10 2.58
N LYS A 279 -9.30 -20.53 1.43
CA LYS A 279 -9.91 -20.83 0.13
C LYS A 279 -8.84 -21.07 -0.93
N LEU A 280 -9.18 -21.82 -1.97
CA LEU A 280 -8.31 -22.10 -3.09
C LEU A 280 -8.93 -21.63 -4.40
N THR A 281 -8.18 -20.91 -5.21
CA THR A 281 -8.56 -20.59 -6.59
C THR A 281 -8.47 -21.83 -7.48
N TYR A 282 -9.19 -21.84 -8.61
CA TYR A 282 -9.09 -22.93 -9.59
C TYR A 282 -7.63 -23.18 -10.03
N GLN A 283 -6.86 -22.09 -10.23
CA GLN A 283 -5.46 -22.17 -10.65
C GLN A 283 -4.56 -22.79 -9.58
N GLU A 284 -4.83 -22.51 -8.31
CA GLU A 284 -4.12 -23.12 -7.19
C GLU A 284 -4.39 -24.62 -7.09
N ILE A 285 -5.64 -25.03 -7.21
CA ILE A 285 -6.02 -26.45 -7.22
C ILE A 285 -5.41 -27.15 -8.45
N TRP A 286 -5.45 -26.50 -9.61
CA TRP A 286 -4.84 -27.00 -10.85
C TRP A 286 -3.32 -27.22 -10.71
N ASN A 287 -2.61 -26.27 -10.10
CA ASN A 287 -1.17 -26.40 -9.89
C ASN A 287 -0.81 -27.57 -8.97
N SER A 288 -1.68 -27.91 -8.01
CA SER A 288 -1.47 -29.01 -7.07
C SER A 288 -1.89 -30.37 -7.62
N LEU A 289 -3.02 -30.45 -8.34
CA LEU A 289 -3.58 -31.72 -8.85
C LEU A 289 -3.16 -32.06 -10.29
N GLY A 290 -2.63 -31.09 -11.03
CA GLY A 290 -2.15 -31.26 -12.40
C GLY A 290 -3.24 -31.36 -13.46
N SER A 291 -2.87 -31.81 -14.66
CA SER A 291 -3.68 -31.74 -15.89
C SER A 291 -4.90 -32.65 -15.94
N ALA A 292 -5.10 -33.51 -14.94
CA ALA A 292 -6.27 -34.40 -14.85
C ALA A 292 -7.48 -33.70 -14.22
N MET A 293 -7.38 -32.39 -13.95
CA MET A 293 -8.44 -31.60 -13.34
C MET A 293 -9.65 -31.46 -14.28
N PRO A 294 -10.88 -31.55 -13.74
CA PRO A 294 -12.10 -31.26 -14.49
C PRO A 294 -12.13 -29.81 -15.02
N ALA A 295 -12.95 -29.58 -16.05
CA ALA A 295 -13.15 -28.26 -16.62
C ALA A 295 -13.58 -27.23 -15.56
N PRO A 296 -13.13 -25.97 -15.64
CA PRO A 296 -13.45 -24.94 -14.66
C PRO A 296 -14.96 -24.68 -14.56
N GLU A 297 -15.72 -24.91 -15.64
CA GLU A 297 -17.18 -24.84 -15.66
C GLU A 297 -17.82 -25.83 -14.70
N SER A 298 -17.28 -27.05 -14.63
CA SER A 298 -17.80 -28.11 -13.77
C SER A 298 -17.54 -27.81 -12.30
N LEU A 299 -16.39 -27.22 -11.97
CA LEU A 299 -16.08 -26.86 -10.59
C LEU A 299 -16.86 -25.63 -10.13
N ARG A 300 -17.10 -24.66 -11.02
CA ARG A 300 -17.87 -23.43 -10.74
C ARG A 300 -19.28 -23.70 -10.23
N GLU A 301 -19.84 -24.86 -10.55
CA GLU A 301 -21.13 -25.31 -10.02
C GLU A 301 -21.18 -25.48 -8.50
N PHE A 302 -20.01 -25.63 -7.87
CA PHE A 302 -19.82 -25.83 -6.44
C PHE A 302 -19.33 -24.58 -5.71
N ASP A 303 -19.05 -23.49 -6.44
CA ASP A 303 -18.81 -22.16 -5.86
C ASP A 303 -20.15 -21.57 -5.40
N ALA A 304 -20.49 -21.77 -4.14
CA ALA A 304 -21.80 -21.43 -3.60
C ALA A 304 -21.97 -19.91 -3.42
N ASN A 305 -20.88 -19.19 -3.18
CA ASN A 305 -20.88 -17.75 -2.97
C ASN A 305 -20.42 -16.93 -4.20
N GLY A 306 -20.04 -17.59 -5.29
CA GLY A 306 -19.72 -16.98 -6.58
C GLY A 306 -18.46 -16.12 -6.57
N ASP A 307 -17.53 -16.38 -5.64
CA ASP A 307 -16.32 -15.56 -5.48
C ASP A 307 -15.11 -16.07 -6.30
N GLY A 308 -15.30 -17.13 -7.08
CA GLY A 308 -14.27 -17.74 -7.91
C GLY A 308 -13.21 -18.52 -7.12
N LYS A 309 -13.44 -18.73 -5.82
CA LYS A 309 -12.59 -19.51 -4.93
C LYS A 309 -13.41 -20.60 -4.25
N TYR A 310 -12.74 -21.68 -3.90
CA TYR A 310 -13.39 -22.84 -3.32
C TYR A 310 -12.93 -23.04 -1.88
N SER A 311 -13.89 -23.02 -0.96
CA SER A 311 -13.68 -23.39 0.43
C SER A 311 -13.60 -24.90 0.59
N PHE A 312 -13.09 -25.33 1.75
CA PHE A 312 -13.01 -26.75 2.11
C PHE A 312 -14.37 -27.45 2.01
N LEU A 313 -15.43 -26.75 2.43
CA LEU A 313 -16.78 -27.31 2.44
C LEU A 313 -17.31 -27.52 1.01
N GLU A 314 -17.04 -26.58 0.11
CA GLU A 314 -17.47 -26.64 -1.29
C GLU A 314 -16.77 -27.78 -2.04
N LEU A 315 -15.45 -27.93 -1.85
CA LEU A 315 -14.69 -29.03 -2.48
C LEU A 315 -15.05 -30.39 -1.87
N ARG A 316 -15.38 -30.44 -0.58
CA ARG A 316 -15.89 -31.66 0.05
C ARG A 316 -17.18 -32.13 -0.62
N VAL A 317 -18.11 -31.21 -0.86
CA VAL A 317 -19.35 -31.49 -1.60
C VAL A 317 -19.05 -31.86 -3.05
N ALA A 318 -18.08 -31.20 -3.69
CA ALA A 318 -17.68 -31.52 -5.06
C ALA A 318 -17.16 -32.95 -5.22
N VAL A 319 -16.34 -33.45 -4.29
CA VAL A 319 -15.75 -34.79 -4.35
C VAL A 319 -16.66 -35.87 -3.74
N GLY A 320 -17.60 -35.49 -2.88
CA GLY A 320 -18.54 -36.41 -2.25
C GLY A 320 -17.93 -37.24 -1.11
N VAL A 321 -17.00 -36.64 -0.34
CA VAL A 321 -16.28 -37.26 0.80
C VAL A 321 -16.66 -36.67 2.15
#